data_AF-A0A8J6H9V8-F1
#
_entry.id   AF-A0A8J6H9V8-F1
#
_cell.length_a   1.000
_cell.length_b   1.000
_cell.length_c   1.000
_cell.angle_alpha   90.00
_cell.angle_beta   90.00
_cell.angle_gamma   90.00
#
_symmetry.space_group_name_H-M   'P 1'
#
loop_
_entity.id
_entity.type
_entity.pdbx_description
1 polymer ?
#
loop_
_entity_poly.entity_id
_entity_poly.type
_entity_poly.pdbx_seq_one_letter_code
_entity_poly.pdbx_strand_id
1 'polypeptide(L)'
;MAPTLYMIAPSPAVRAVQITAKAIGLELNLKELDFMKGEHMQPEYLKLNPQHTVPTLVDEDGFTLWDSHAINVYLVSKYAKNDNLYPKDLKKRALVDQRLHFDTGVAFARGLPIVGAILRAGKTSLEDSEKESINQVYGFLEAFLDGKQYMAGDSVTIADYSLFATITGSNALVAIDAQKYPRLTKWLKTIETRPEAESKSRDKHNMAPTLYLFAVSPAVRAVQITAQAIGLELKLKEVDFSKGEHLQPGYLKLNPQHTVPTLVDDDGFTLSDSHAIMIYLLSKYAKNDNLYPKDLKKRALVDQRLHFDSGVAYATALSINGAIVRAGKTRLNDSDKESLSEVYSFSETFLEGKQYMVGDCVTIADYSLFAIITTLNVLFAIDIQKYPRLAKWLKDIDSRPEAEVNKKGLAIYETMVKSKLTSYPAVRAVQITAKAIGLELKLKQLDFLNGEHLQSAYLKVLPIIQFQNKSQLRFCRSIPKHTVPTLVEDDGFTLWDSHAINAYLVSKYAKNDKLYTKDLKKRALVDQRLHFDNGVAFARGVPIINAIFGAGKTSLNDSDKESLNQVYSFLEAFLDGKQYMTGDSVTIADYSLFATITTSNTLVAIDAQKYPRLTKWLKTIESRPEA
;
A
#
# COMPACT_ATOMS: atom_id res chain seq x y z
N MET A 1 -28.76 25.09 19.29
CA MET A 1 -28.89 23.81 20.03
C MET A 1 -27.55 23.13 19.95
N ALA A 2 -26.90 22.83 21.07
CA ALA A 2 -25.54 22.28 21.08
C ALA A 2 -25.32 21.16 20.03
N PRO A 3 -24.19 21.17 19.29
CA PRO A 3 -23.89 20.12 18.33
C PRO A 3 -23.97 18.73 18.98
N THR A 4 -24.55 17.77 18.26
CA THR A 4 -24.70 16.40 18.72
C THR A 4 -23.49 15.56 18.29
N LEU A 5 -22.88 14.83 19.21
CA LEU A 5 -21.79 13.90 18.94
C LEU A 5 -22.24 12.46 19.20
N TYR A 6 -22.39 11.68 18.13
CA TYR A 6 -22.57 10.22 18.21
C TYR A 6 -21.24 9.55 18.53
N MET A 7 -21.21 8.73 19.56
CA MET A 7 -19.96 8.32 20.19
C MET A 7 -20.02 6.97 20.91
N ILE A 8 -18.84 6.44 21.24
CA ILE A 8 -18.64 5.47 22.33
C ILE A 8 -17.54 6.02 23.23
N ALA A 9 -17.73 5.99 24.55
CA ALA A 9 -16.80 6.64 25.47
C ALA A 9 -15.34 6.13 25.39
N PRO A 10 -15.05 4.82 25.17
CA PRO A 10 -13.67 4.33 25.10
C PRO A 10 -12.89 4.78 23.86
N SER A 11 -13.56 5.24 22.80
CA SER A 11 -12.90 5.53 21.52
C SER A 11 -11.89 6.67 21.64
N PRO A 12 -10.61 6.47 21.27
CA PRO A 12 -9.62 7.55 21.23
C PRO A 12 -10.06 8.73 20.34
N ALA A 13 -10.65 8.45 19.18
CA ALA A 13 -11.14 9.46 18.26
C ALA A 13 -12.26 10.32 18.88
N VAL A 14 -13.17 9.70 19.66
CA VAL A 14 -14.20 10.42 20.43
C VAL A 14 -13.57 11.28 21.51
N ARG A 15 -12.62 10.71 22.29
CA ARG A 15 -11.93 11.44 23.37
C ARG A 15 -11.21 12.67 22.82
N ALA A 16 -10.59 12.59 21.64
CA ALA A 16 -9.96 13.75 20.99
C ALA A 16 -10.96 14.89 20.70
N VAL A 17 -12.15 14.56 20.21
CA VAL A 17 -13.23 15.55 19.97
C VAL A 17 -13.74 16.15 21.27
N GLN A 18 -13.93 15.33 22.31
CA GLN A 18 -14.37 15.81 23.62
C GLN A 18 -13.33 16.72 24.30
N ILE A 19 -12.04 16.39 24.20
CA ILE A 19 -10.95 17.24 24.69
C ILE A 19 -10.96 18.58 23.94
N THR A 20 -11.08 18.54 22.62
CA THR A 20 -11.13 19.75 21.78
C THR A 20 -12.33 20.63 22.12
N ALA A 21 -13.53 20.05 22.22
CA ALA A 21 -14.74 20.77 22.60
C ALA A 21 -14.62 21.41 23.98
N LYS A 22 -14.07 20.68 24.96
CA LYS A 22 -13.82 21.21 26.30
C LYS A 22 -12.81 22.37 26.27
N ALA A 23 -11.73 22.26 25.50
CA ALA A 23 -10.70 23.30 25.40
C ALA A 23 -11.24 24.61 24.80
N ILE A 24 -12.19 24.53 23.86
CA ILE A 24 -12.83 25.73 23.29
C ILE A 24 -14.07 26.20 24.06
N GLY A 25 -14.42 25.53 25.17
CA GLY A 25 -15.61 25.82 25.97
C GLY A 25 -16.93 25.52 25.25
N LEU A 26 -16.94 24.57 24.32
CA LEU A 26 -18.13 24.13 23.58
C LEU A 26 -18.78 22.93 24.29
N GLU A 27 -20.05 23.08 24.64
CA GLU A 27 -20.88 21.98 25.12
C GLU A 27 -21.37 21.13 23.93
N LEU A 28 -21.31 19.80 24.07
CA LEU A 28 -21.78 18.85 23.07
C LEU A 28 -22.93 18.02 23.64
N ASN A 29 -23.96 17.79 22.83
CA ASN A 29 -24.98 16.80 23.13
C ASN A 29 -24.46 15.39 22.79
N LEU A 30 -24.08 14.60 23.77
CA LEU A 30 -23.50 13.27 23.54
C LEU A 30 -24.59 12.21 23.32
N LYS A 31 -24.49 11.44 22.23
CA LYS A 31 -25.33 10.27 21.96
C LYS A 31 -24.46 9.01 21.93
N GLU A 32 -24.54 8.21 22.99
CA GLU A 32 -23.86 6.93 23.07
C GLU A 32 -24.53 5.89 22.16
N LEU A 33 -23.74 5.17 21.37
CA LEU A 33 -24.20 4.06 20.54
C LEU A 33 -23.86 2.72 21.18
N ASP A 34 -24.81 1.79 21.18
CA ASP A 34 -24.59 0.41 21.58
C ASP A 34 -23.99 -0.39 20.42
N PHE A 35 -22.66 -0.53 20.44
CA PHE A 35 -21.94 -1.31 19.43
C PHE A 35 -22.21 -2.81 19.53
N MET A 36 -22.59 -3.32 20.72
CA MET A 36 -22.90 -4.73 20.92
C MET A 36 -24.24 -5.11 20.29
N LYS A 37 -25.20 -4.17 20.25
CA LYS A 37 -26.46 -4.32 19.50
C LYS A 37 -26.35 -3.91 18.03
N GLY A 38 -25.18 -3.48 17.59
CA GLY A 38 -24.95 -3.08 16.20
C GLY A 38 -25.68 -1.79 15.79
N GLU A 39 -25.90 -0.84 16.72
CA GLU A 39 -26.61 0.41 16.40
C GLU A 39 -25.90 1.25 15.32
N HIS A 40 -24.57 1.22 15.31
CA HIS A 40 -23.72 1.84 14.27
C HIS A 40 -23.87 1.21 12.87
N MET A 41 -24.49 0.04 12.78
CA MET A 41 -24.76 -0.66 11.51
C MET A 41 -26.21 -0.49 11.05
N GLN A 42 -27.06 0.18 11.84
CA GLN A 42 -28.47 0.35 11.49
C GLN A 42 -28.65 1.40 10.38
N PRO A 43 -29.63 1.22 9.48
CA PRO A 43 -29.86 2.13 8.36
C PRO A 43 -29.98 3.61 8.76
N GLU A 44 -30.55 3.89 9.94
CA GLU A 44 -30.70 5.25 10.47
C GLU A 44 -29.35 5.92 10.73
N TYR A 45 -28.37 5.17 11.25
CA TYR A 45 -27.03 5.69 11.51
C TYR A 45 -26.18 5.73 10.23
N LEU A 46 -26.29 4.71 9.38
CA LEU A 46 -25.55 4.65 8.11
C LEU A 46 -25.88 5.83 7.17
N LYS A 47 -27.08 6.40 7.28
CA LYS A 47 -27.45 7.65 6.60
C LYS A 47 -26.63 8.87 7.05
N LEU A 48 -26.18 8.87 8.31
CA LEU A 48 -25.34 9.93 8.87
C LEU A 48 -23.86 9.66 8.58
N ASN A 49 -23.42 8.41 8.79
CA ASN A 49 -22.05 7.99 8.56
C ASN A 49 -22.03 6.61 7.87
N PRO A 50 -21.82 6.56 6.54
CA PRO A 50 -21.78 5.30 5.80
C PRO A 50 -20.56 4.44 6.14
N GLN A 51 -19.51 5.03 6.72
CA GLN A 51 -18.36 4.30 7.25
C GLN A 51 -18.63 3.63 8.61
N HIS A 52 -19.84 3.74 9.16
CA HIS A 52 -20.27 3.05 10.39
C HIS A 52 -19.31 3.24 11.57
N THR A 53 -18.59 4.36 11.60
CA THR A 53 -17.59 4.70 12.61
C THR A 53 -18.09 5.78 13.57
N VAL A 54 -17.41 5.92 14.70
CA VAL A 54 -17.54 7.07 15.60
C VAL A 54 -16.17 7.76 15.72
N PRO A 55 -16.12 9.08 15.95
CA PRO A 55 -17.24 10.00 16.17
C PRO A 55 -17.99 10.41 14.89
N THR A 56 -19.26 10.76 15.05
CA THR A 56 -20.07 11.48 14.04
C THR A 56 -20.72 12.70 14.68
N LEU A 57 -20.39 13.90 14.19
CA LEU A 57 -20.96 15.18 14.61
C LEU A 57 -22.17 15.53 13.74
N VAL A 58 -23.26 15.96 14.36
CA VAL A 58 -24.39 16.64 13.73
C VAL A 58 -24.51 18.02 14.35
N ASP A 59 -24.17 19.05 13.59
CA ASP A 59 -24.21 20.44 14.00
C ASP A 59 -25.66 20.98 14.09
N GLU A 60 -25.84 22.14 14.71
CA GLU A 60 -27.15 22.75 14.98
C GLU A 60 -27.97 23.02 13.71
N ASP A 61 -27.29 23.21 12.57
CA ASP A 61 -27.90 23.44 11.26
C ASP A 61 -28.11 22.15 10.45
N GLY A 62 -27.95 20.99 11.10
CA GLY A 62 -28.09 19.67 10.49
C GLY A 62 -26.87 19.23 9.68
N PHE A 63 -25.80 20.03 9.61
CA PHE A 63 -24.56 19.61 8.95
C PHE A 63 -23.96 18.41 9.67
N THR A 64 -23.76 17.31 8.93
CA THR A 64 -23.22 16.06 9.46
C THR A 64 -21.79 15.85 8.99
N LEU A 65 -20.90 15.53 9.92
CA LEU A 65 -19.47 15.32 9.69
C LEU A 65 -18.96 14.18 10.57
N TRP A 66 -18.30 13.20 9.98
CA TRP A 66 -17.56 12.13 10.68
C TRP A 66 -16.07 12.24 10.35
N ASP A 67 -15.23 11.48 11.06
CA ASP A 67 -13.75 11.65 11.18
C ASP A 67 -13.36 12.67 12.26
N SER A 68 -12.66 12.20 13.30
CA SER A 68 -12.32 13.04 14.46
C SER A 68 -11.41 14.20 14.13
N HIS A 69 -10.49 14.04 13.17
CA HIS A 69 -9.53 15.07 12.80
C HIS A 69 -10.23 16.19 12.04
N ALA A 70 -11.08 15.83 11.07
CA ALA A 70 -11.93 16.80 10.36
C ALA A 70 -12.92 17.51 11.31
N ILE A 71 -13.52 16.77 12.26
CA ILE A 71 -14.38 17.35 13.30
C ILE A 71 -13.62 18.35 14.18
N ASN A 72 -12.41 18.02 14.63
CA ASN A 72 -11.59 18.92 15.45
C ASN A 72 -11.26 20.23 14.72
N VAL A 73 -10.85 20.15 13.45
CA VAL A 73 -10.59 21.33 12.60
C VAL A 73 -11.87 22.16 12.45
N TYR A 74 -13.00 21.53 12.17
CA TYR A 74 -14.30 22.19 12.00
C TYR A 74 -14.77 22.90 13.29
N LEU A 75 -14.73 22.21 14.43
CA LEU A 75 -15.17 22.75 15.72
C LEU A 75 -14.31 23.94 16.15
N VAL A 76 -12.98 23.84 16.06
CA VAL A 76 -12.09 24.97 16.38
C VAL A 76 -12.33 26.12 15.42
N SER A 77 -12.44 25.85 14.11
CA SER A 77 -12.65 26.91 13.12
C SER A 77 -13.99 27.63 13.26
N LYS A 78 -15.03 26.95 13.75
CA LYS A 78 -16.39 27.51 13.92
C LYS A 78 -16.60 28.18 15.28
N TYR A 79 -16.16 27.54 16.36
CA TYR A 79 -16.56 27.87 17.73
C TYR A 79 -15.44 28.46 18.59
N ALA A 80 -14.16 28.25 18.25
CA ALA A 80 -13.08 28.78 19.07
C ALA A 80 -13.02 30.31 19.01
N LYS A 81 -12.72 30.94 20.15
CA LYS A 81 -12.60 32.39 20.26
C LYS A 81 -11.30 32.95 19.65
N ASN A 82 -10.30 32.09 19.51
CA ASN A 82 -8.99 32.41 18.94
C ASN A 82 -8.52 31.22 18.07
N ASP A 83 -7.41 31.40 17.35
CA ASP A 83 -6.85 30.39 16.46
C ASP A 83 -5.70 29.59 17.10
N ASN A 84 -5.49 29.67 18.42
CA ASN A 84 -4.34 29.03 19.06
C ASN A 84 -4.28 27.51 18.82
N LEU A 85 -5.44 26.85 18.87
CA LEU A 85 -5.52 25.40 18.67
C LEU A 85 -5.39 24.97 17.21
N TYR A 86 -5.66 25.89 16.27
CA TYR A 86 -5.51 25.69 14.83
C TYR A 86 -5.07 26.99 14.14
N PRO A 87 -3.76 27.33 14.25
CA PRO A 87 -3.24 28.65 13.87
C PRO A 87 -3.56 29.03 12.44
N LYS A 88 -3.80 30.32 12.16
CA LYS A 88 -3.90 30.83 10.78
C LYS A 88 -2.54 31.05 10.12
N ASP A 89 -1.49 31.15 10.93
CA ASP A 89 -0.10 31.14 10.45
C ASP A 89 0.17 29.89 9.62
N LEU A 90 0.63 30.10 8.39
CA LEU A 90 0.71 29.06 7.37
C LEU A 90 1.63 27.90 7.78
N LYS A 91 2.81 28.20 8.32
CA LYS A 91 3.79 27.17 8.69
C LYS A 91 3.39 26.44 9.95
N LYS A 92 2.87 27.17 10.95
CA LYS A 92 2.32 26.55 12.17
C LYS A 92 1.16 25.62 11.82
N ARG A 93 0.24 26.06 10.97
CA ARG A 93 -0.88 25.23 10.48
C ARG A 93 -0.41 23.98 9.77
N ALA A 94 0.54 24.10 8.84
CA ALA A 94 1.07 22.96 8.12
C ALA A 94 1.70 21.90 9.04
N LEU A 95 2.37 22.33 10.13
CA LEU A 95 2.86 21.41 11.15
C LEU A 95 1.74 20.74 11.95
N VAL A 96 0.63 21.44 12.22
CA VAL A 96 -0.56 20.83 12.84
C VAL A 96 -1.18 19.80 11.91
N ASP A 97 -1.44 20.15 10.66
CA ASP A 97 -2.03 19.26 9.65
C ASP A 97 -1.16 18.01 9.46
N GLN A 98 0.16 18.17 9.38
CA GLN A 98 1.13 17.07 9.30
C GLN A 98 0.98 16.08 10.47
N ARG A 99 0.76 16.57 11.69
CA ARG A 99 0.60 15.73 12.88
C ARG A 99 -0.76 15.06 12.94
N LEU A 100 -1.81 15.72 12.44
CA LEU A 100 -3.14 15.12 12.31
C LEU A 100 -3.12 13.95 11.31
N HIS A 101 -2.53 14.13 10.12
CA HIS A 101 -2.40 13.04 9.14
C HIS A 101 -1.46 11.93 9.62
N PHE A 102 -0.39 12.26 10.36
CA PHE A 102 0.44 11.26 11.03
C PHE A 102 -0.36 10.43 12.04
N ASP A 103 -1.23 11.06 12.84
CA ASP A 103 -2.09 10.33 13.78
C ASP A 103 -3.04 9.39 13.04
N THR A 104 -3.82 9.90 12.07
CA THR A 104 -4.78 9.07 11.31
C THR A 104 -4.10 7.95 10.53
N GLY A 105 -3.04 8.25 9.77
CA GLY A 105 -2.43 7.33 8.81
C GLY A 105 -1.29 6.46 9.37
N VAL A 106 -0.75 6.78 10.55
CA VAL A 106 0.36 6.04 11.16
C VAL A 106 0.05 5.61 12.58
N ALA A 107 -0.17 6.54 13.51
CA ALA A 107 -0.29 6.21 14.93
C ALA A 107 -1.55 5.39 15.23
N PHE A 108 -2.71 5.90 14.82
CA PHE A 108 -4.01 5.26 15.00
C PHE A 108 -4.13 4.00 14.11
N ALA A 109 -3.73 4.11 12.83
CA ALA A 109 -3.78 3.01 11.88
C ALA A 109 -2.97 1.77 12.31
N ARG A 110 -1.85 1.94 13.04
CA ARG A 110 -1.07 0.82 13.57
C ARG A 110 -1.70 0.15 14.79
N GLY A 111 -2.41 0.91 15.63
CA GLY A 111 -3.09 0.38 16.81
C GLY A 111 -4.43 -0.29 16.48
N LEU A 112 -5.14 0.18 15.45
CA LEU A 112 -6.50 -0.24 15.14
C LEU A 112 -6.64 -1.76 14.88
N PRO A 113 -5.79 -2.43 14.08
CA PRO A 113 -5.87 -3.87 13.87
C PRO A 113 -5.63 -4.67 15.15
N ILE A 114 -4.70 -4.22 16.00
CA ILE A 114 -4.35 -4.86 17.28
C ILE A 114 -5.54 -4.83 18.23
N VAL A 115 -6.12 -3.64 18.42
CA VAL A 115 -7.33 -3.47 19.26
C VAL A 115 -8.50 -4.26 18.67
N GLY A 116 -8.67 -4.26 17.36
CA GLY A 116 -9.68 -5.05 16.67
C GLY A 116 -9.53 -6.56 16.93
N ALA A 117 -8.31 -7.09 16.87
CA ALA A 117 -8.03 -8.49 17.16
C ALA A 117 -8.33 -8.86 18.62
N ILE A 118 -8.01 -7.97 19.57
CA ILE A 118 -8.32 -8.16 20.99
C ILE A 118 -9.83 -8.17 21.21
N LEU A 119 -10.53 -7.15 20.72
CA LEU A 119 -11.95 -6.94 21.03
C LEU A 119 -12.89 -7.87 20.24
N ARG A 120 -12.52 -8.28 19.02
CA ARG A 120 -13.42 -9.03 18.12
C ARG A 120 -12.93 -10.45 17.81
N ALA A 121 -11.63 -10.71 17.90
CA ALA A 121 -11.05 -12.02 17.59
C ALA A 121 -10.52 -12.76 18.82
N GLY A 122 -10.73 -12.22 20.03
CA GLY A 122 -10.35 -12.87 21.29
C GLY A 122 -8.83 -12.98 21.50
N LYS A 123 -8.03 -12.13 20.85
CA LYS A 123 -6.57 -12.11 21.02
C LYS A 123 -6.21 -11.66 22.45
N THR A 124 -5.44 -12.46 23.17
CA THR A 124 -5.08 -12.21 24.59
C THR A 124 -3.62 -11.80 24.81
N SER A 125 -2.78 -11.89 23.78
CA SER A 125 -1.37 -11.51 23.86
C SER A 125 -0.91 -10.80 22.59
N LEU A 126 0.10 -9.94 22.72
CA LEU A 126 0.71 -9.22 21.60
C LEU A 126 1.96 -9.93 21.09
N GLU A 127 2.07 -10.01 19.77
CA GLU A 127 3.26 -10.45 19.06
C GLU A 127 4.35 -9.38 19.15
N ASP A 128 5.62 -9.79 19.04
CA ASP A 128 6.74 -8.84 19.12
C ASP A 128 6.75 -7.86 17.94
N SER A 129 6.24 -8.27 16.78
CA SER A 129 6.01 -7.40 15.61
C SER A 129 5.00 -6.29 15.90
N GLU A 130 3.94 -6.57 16.66
CA GLU A 130 2.92 -5.60 17.06
C GLU A 130 3.47 -4.63 18.09
N LYS A 131 4.22 -5.14 19.07
CA LYS A 131 4.90 -4.30 20.06
C LYS A 131 5.90 -3.36 19.40
N GLU A 132 6.69 -3.88 18.45
CA GLU A 132 7.65 -3.09 17.69
C GLU A 132 6.96 -2.04 16.81
N SER A 133 5.83 -2.38 16.18
CA SER A 133 5.02 -1.44 15.40
C SER A 133 4.56 -0.24 16.24
N ILE A 134 4.12 -0.47 17.49
CA ILE A 134 3.74 0.58 18.44
C ILE A 134 4.98 1.34 18.94
N ASN A 135 6.06 0.66 19.29
CA ASN A 135 7.30 1.29 19.75
C ASN A 135 7.91 2.23 18.69
N GLN A 136 7.79 1.90 17.40
CA GLN A 136 8.19 2.80 16.33
C GLN A 136 7.38 4.10 16.31
N VAL A 137 6.08 4.06 16.62
CA VAL A 137 5.27 5.28 16.76
C VAL A 137 5.83 6.14 17.89
N TYR A 138 6.18 5.54 19.04
CA TYR A 138 6.81 6.27 20.14
C TYR A 138 8.14 6.90 19.72
N GLY A 139 8.95 6.19 18.93
CA GLY A 139 10.20 6.73 18.37
C GLY A 139 9.98 7.95 17.47
N PHE A 140 8.95 7.94 16.62
CA PHE A 140 8.63 9.11 15.79
C PHE A 140 8.16 10.29 16.62
N LEU A 141 7.30 10.07 17.63
CA LEU A 141 6.82 11.12 18.51
C LEU A 141 7.95 11.72 19.36
N GLU A 142 8.85 10.88 19.87
CA GLU A 142 10.06 11.30 20.57
C GLU A 142 10.93 12.21 19.69
N ALA A 143 11.04 11.90 18.39
CA ALA A 143 11.75 12.74 17.42
C ALA A 143 11.01 14.04 17.10
N PHE A 144 9.67 14.03 17.01
CA PHE A 144 8.89 15.25 16.76
C PHE A 144 8.98 16.26 17.91
N LEU A 145 9.19 15.79 19.14
CA LEU A 145 9.38 16.62 20.33
C LEU A 145 10.82 17.13 20.50
N ASP A 146 11.74 16.79 19.60
CA ASP A 146 13.10 17.30 19.69
C ASP A 146 13.13 18.84 19.51
N GLY A 147 13.62 19.53 20.54
CA GLY A 147 13.62 20.99 20.61
C GLY A 147 12.25 21.65 20.73
N LYS A 148 11.16 20.91 21.00
CA LYS A 148 9.78 21.44 21.06
C LYS A 148 9.06 21.04 22.34
N GLN A 149 8.10 21.86 22.77
CA GLN A 149 7.26 21.57 23.93
C GLN A 149 6.03 20.73 23.58
N TYR A 150 5.48 20.92 22.37
CA TYR A 150 4.26 20.29 21.87
C TYR A 150 4.49 19.72 20.46
N MET A 151 3.59 18.85 20.00
CA MET A 151 3.79 18.05 18.78
C MET A 151 3.98 18.88 17.51
N ALA A 152 3.33 20.05 17.45
CA ALA A 152 3.38 20.97 16.33
C ALA A 152 4.21 22.25 16.59
N GLY A 153 4.85 22.38 17.76
CA GLY A 153 5.65 23.57 18.11
C GLY A 153 5.64 23.92 19.59
N ASP A 154 5.55 25.21 19.90
CA ASP A 154 5.66 25.73 21.28
C ASP A 154 4.31 26.00 21.95
N SER A 155 3.21 25.67 21.28
CA SER A 155 1.85 25.83 21.80
C SER A 155 1.04 24.56 21.56
N VAL A 156 0.06 24.29 22.42
CA VAL A 156 -0.84 23.14 22.23
C VAL A 156 -1.75 23.41 21.06
N THR A 157 -2.03 22.36 20.30
CA THR A 157 -2.91 22.39 19.15
C THR A 157 -3.82 21.17 19.14
N ILE A 158 -4.79 21.12 18.23
CA ILE A 158 -5.62 19.92 18.02
C ILE A 158 -4.82 18.67 17.64
N ALA A 159 -3.58 18.83 17.14
CA ALA A 159 -2.67 17.72 16.92
C ALA A 159 -2.27 17.03 18.23
N ASP A 160 -2.01 17.80 19.28
CA ASP A 160 -1.68 17.25 20.59
C ASP A 160 -2.87 16.49 21.19
N TYR A 161 -4.10 17.01 21.05
CA TYR A 161 -5.30 16.34 21.56
C TYR A 161 -5.59 15.02 20.85
N SER A 162 -5.41 14.97 19.53
CA SER A 162 -5.61 13.75 18.74
C SER A 162 -4.57 12.69 19.10
N LEU A 163 -3.29 13.07 19.08
CA LEU A 163 -2.19 12.17 19.46
C LEU A 163 -2.27 11.73 20.93
N PHE A 164 -2.68 12.61 21.85
CA PHE A 164 -2.80 12.26 23.26
C PHE A 164 -3.85 11.16 23.46
N ALA A 165 -5.00 11.29 22.82
CA ALA A 165 -6.05 10.28 22.89
C ALA A 165 -5.58 8.93 22.30
N THR A 166 -4.94 8.94 21.14
CA THR A 166 -4.40 7.72 20.50
C THR A 166 -3.32 7.06 21.36
N ILE A 167 -2.34 7.83 21.83
CA ILE A 167 -1.15 7.31 22.52
C ILE A 167 -1.46 6.82 23.92
N THR A 168 -2.42 7.43 24.63
CA THR A 168 -2.89 6.85 25.91
C THR A 168 -3.51 5.47 25.72
N GLY A 169 -4.20 5.24 24.59
CA GLY A 169 -4.68 3.90 24.20
C GLY A 169 -3.53 2.94 23.88
N SER A 170 -2.55 3.37 23.08
CA SER A 170 -1.37 2.56 22.76
C SER A 170 -0.53 2.22 24.00
N ASN A 171 -0.40 3.16 24.96
CA ASN A 171 0.36 2.96 26.20
C ASN A 171 -0.27 1.87 27.09
N ALA A 172 -1.59 1.69 27.00
CA ALA A 172 -2.28 0.59 27.68
C ALA A 172 -1.99 -0.78 27.04
N LEU A 173 -1.61 -0.82 25.76
CA LEU A 173 -1.22 -2.04 25.03
C LEU A 173 0.28 -2.34 25.22
N VAL A 174 1.10 -1.32 25.05
CA VAL A 174 2.58 -1.39 25.13
C VAL A 174 3.04 -0.18 25.92
N ALA A 175 3.47 -0.43 27.16
CA ALA A 175 3.94 0.62 28.05
C ALA A 175 5.13 1.38 27.45
N ILE A 176 5.08 2.70 27.55
CA ILE A 176 6.17 3.58 27.12
C ILE A 176 7.36 3.40 28.05
N ASP A 177 8.50 3.06 27.47
CA ASP A 177 9.78 3.08 28.16
C ASP A 177 10.24 4.54 28.33
N ALA A 178 10.14 5.06 29.55
CA ALA A 178 10.49 6.44 29.87
C ALA A 178 12.01 6.73 29.74
N GLN A 179 12.86 5.72 29.79
CA GLN A 179 14.30 5.89 29.55
C GLN A 179 14.58 6.04 28.06
N LYS A 180 13.84 5.31 27.22
CA LYS A 180 13.97 5.37 25.76
C LYS A 180 13.26 6.58 25.14
N TYR A 181 12.11 6.98 25.69
CA TYR A 181 11.27 8.06 25.19
C TYR A 181 10.97 9.15 26.25
N PRO A 182 12.01 9.84 26.75
CA PRO A 182 11.86 10.79 27.84
C PRO A 182 11.04 12.04 27.46
N ARG A 183 11.15 12.54 26.23
CA ARG A 183 10.38 13.72 25.79
C ARG A 183 8.91 13.37 25.63
N LEU A 184 8.61 12.22 25.03
CA LEU A 184 7.23 11.72 24.92
C LEU A 184 6.58 11.55 26.29
N THR A 185 7.31 10.95 27.24
CA THR A 185 6.83 10.77 28.61
C THR A 185 6.55 12.09 29.30
N LYS A 186 7.42 13.10 29.10
CA LYS A 186 7.20 14.46 29.62
C LYS A 186 5.98 15.13 28.98
N TRP A 187 5.82 15.00 27.66
CA TRP A 187 4.70 15.56 26.94
C TRP A 187 3.36 14.99 27.39
N LEU A 188 3.25 13.66 27.60
CA LEU A 188 2.03 13.03 28.13
C LEU A 188 1.60 13.63 29.46
N LYS A 189 2.52 13.73 30.42
CA LYS A 189 2.27 14.36 31.72
C LYS A 189 1.87 15.83 31.60
N THR A 190 2.47 16.53 30.64
CA THR A 190 2.20 17.96 30.39
C THR A 190 0.77 18.16 29.88
N ILE A 191 0.30 17.33 28.95
CA ILE A 191 -1.07 17.40 28.44
C ILE A 191 -2.09 16.99 29.51
N GLU A 192 -1.78 15.99 30.35
CA GLU A 192 -2.65 15.53 31.45
C GLU A 192 -2.94 16.60 32.51
N THR A 193 -2.02 17.55 32.73
CA THR A 193 -2.04 18.45 33.90
C THR A 193 -2.28 19.93 33.56
N ARG A 194 -2.67 20.27 32.33
CA ARG A 194 -2.51 21.64 31.78
C ARG A 194 -3.65 22.64 32.08
N PRO A 195 -3.27 23.91 32.41
CA PRO A 195 -3.99 25.16 32.07
C PRO A 195 -3.36 25.93 30.87
N GLU A 196 -4.16 26.73 30.14
CA GLU A 196 -3.87 27.26 28.78
C GLU A 196 -2.97 28.52 28.69
N ALA A 197 -2.20 28.68 27.59
CA ALA A 197 -1.40 29.90 27.26
C ALA A 197 -1.02 30.00 25.75
N GLU A 198 -0.85 31.24 25.23
CA GLU A 198 -0.75 31.63 23.79
C GLU A 198 0.67 32.04 23.29
N SER A 199 0.91 32.06 21.96
CA SER A 199 2.19 32.52 21.33
C SER A 199 2.06 33.20 19.94
N LYS A 200 3.08 34.00 19.53
CA LYS A 200 3.13 34.90 18.32
C LYS A 200 4.10 34.43 17.20
N SER A 201 4.05 34.99 15.97
CA SER A 201 4.91 34.66 14.80
C SER A 201 5.23 35.86 13.86
N ARG A 202 6.16 35.67 12.88
CA ARG A 202 6.46 36.53 11.69
C ARG A 202 7.09 35.74 10.50
N ASP A 203 6.94 36.26 9.26
CA ASP A 203 7.29 35.70 7.92
C ASP A 203 8.34 36.49 7.09
N LYS A 204 9.03 35.84 6.09
CA LYS A 204 8.88 36.01 4.60
C LYS A 204 10.09 35.60 3.68
N HIS A 205 9.74 35.20 2.43
CA HIS A 205 10.42 35.23 1.09
C HIS A 205 11.16 33.98 0.55
N ASN A 206 11.39 33.80 -0.77
CA ASN A 206 10.53 33.55 -1.96
C ASN A 206 11.41 32.89 -3.08
N MET A 207 11.41 31.56 -3.24
CA MET A 207 12.00 30.75 -4.33
C MET A 207 11.12 29.50 -4.59
N ALA A 208 11.33 28.79 -5.72
CA ALA A 208 10.57 27.58 -6.02
C ALA A 208 10.92 26.41 -5.06
N PRO A 209 9.94 25.77 -4.40
CA PRO A 209 10.19 24.72 -3.42
C PRO A 209 10.69 23.42 -4.05
N THR A 210 11.45 22.65 -3.27
CA THR A 210 12.03 21.36 -3.67
C THR A 210 11.19 20.21 -3.12
N LEU A 211 10.78 19.27 -3.98
CA LEU A 211 10.08 18.05 -3.61
C LEU A 211 11.02 16.85 -3.73
N TYR A 212 11.34 16.23 -2.59
CA TYR A 212 12.00 14.93 -2.52
C TYR A 212 10.96 13.84 -2.76
N LEU A 213 11.23 12.96 -3.72
CA LEU A 213 10.21 12.10 -4.29
C LEU A 213 10.71 10.71 -4.69
N PHE A 214 9.77 9.78 -4.77
CA PHE A 214 9.93 8.51 -5.45
C PHE A 214 8.74 8.39 -6.42
N ALA A 215 8.99 8.39 -7.73
CA ALA A 215 7.95 8.65 -8.74
C ALA A 215 6.80 7.62 -8.74
N VAL A 216 7.03 6.43 -8.19
CA VAL A 216 6.05 5.33 -8.05
C VAL A 216 5.01 5.63 -6.96
N SER A 217 5.34 6.47 -5.98
CA SER A 217 4.50 6.70 -4.80
C SER A 217 3.20 7.45 -5.15
N PRO A 218 2.00 6.94 -4.79
CA PRO A 218 0.74 7.67 -4.98
C PRO A 218 0.72 9.00 -4.22
N ALA A 219 1.30 9.07 -3.02
CA ALA A 219 1.37 10.30 -2.22
C ALA A 219 2.20 11.39 -2.93
N VAL A 220 3.29 11.01 -3.60
CA VAL A 220 4.09 11.92 -4.43
C VAL A 220 3.29 12.38 -5.64
N ARG A 221 2.62 11.45 -6.34
CA ARG A 221 1.81 11.76 -7.52
C ARG A 221 0.69 12.76 -7.18
N ALA A 222 0.02 12.61 -6.04
CA ALA A 222 -0.98 13.57 -5.56
C ALA A 222 -0.43 14.99 -5.37
N VAL A 223 0.75 15.15 -4.77
CA VAL A 223 1.43 16.45 -4.63
C VAL A 223 1.77 17.04 -6.00
N GLN A 224 2.28 16.22 -6.92
CA GLN A 224 2.64 16.69 -8.27
C GLN A 224 1.41 17.11 -9.09
N ILE A 225 0.30 16.36 -9.03
CA ILE A 225 -0.97 16.76 -9.67
C ILE A 225 -1.42 18.10 -9.11
N THR A 226 -1.38 18.26 -7.77
CA THR A 226 -1.79 19.51 -7.11
C THR A 226 -0.93 20.70 -7.54
N ALA A 227 0.38 20.53 -7.59
CA ALA A 227 1.29 21.59 -8.05
C ALA A 227 1.03 21.95 -9.53
N GLN A 228 0.84 20.96 -10.40
CA GLN A 228 0.49 21.20 -11.80
C GLN A 228 -0.86 21.92 -11.96
N ALA A 229 -1.87 21.56 -11.16
CA ALA A 229 -3.19 22.17 -11.21
C ALA A 229 -3.21 23.67 -10.88
N ILE A 230 -2.23 24.15 -10.10
CA ILE A 230 -2.05 25.59 -9.81
C ILE A 230 -0.94 26.26 -10.64
N GLY A 231 -0.32 25.52 -11.56
CA GLY A 231 0.80 26.01 -12.37
C GLY A 231 2.06 26.28 -11.57
N LEU A 232 2.27 25.58 -10.45
CA LEU A 232 3.47 25.68 -9.62
C LEU A 232 4.55 24.71 -10.11
N GLU A 233 5.70 25.23 -10.46
CA GLU A 233 6.89 24.43 -10.78
C GLU A 233 7.63 24.04 -9.50
N LEU A 234 7.82 22.72 -9.30
CA LEU A 234 8.58 22.16 -8.18
C LEU A 234 9.97 21.73 -8.66
N LYS A 235 11.01 22.01 -7.86
CA LYS A 235 12.31 21.38 -8.06
C LYS A 235 12.22 19.93 -7.60
N LEU A 236 12.40 18.97 -8.50
CA LEU A 236 12.25 17.55 -8.18
C LEU A 236 13.59 16.92 -7.80
N LYS A 237 13.63 16.19 -6.70
CA LYS A 237 14.80 15.41 -6.27
C LYS A 237 14.41 13.96 -6.00
N GLU A 238 14.83 13.05 -6.87
CA GLU A 238 14.58 11.62 -6.68
C GLU A 238 15.32 11.11 -5.43
N VAL A 239 14.66 10.25 -4.67
CA VAL A 239 15.23 9.51 -3.55
C VAL A 239 15.29 8.04 -3.94
N ASP A 240 16.49 7.48 -4.03
CA ASP A 240 16.69 6.09 -4.43
C ASP A 240 16.44 5.15 -3.24
N PHE A 241 15.24 4.56 -3.20
CA PHE A 241 14.87 3.58 -2.18
C PHE A 241 15.69 2.30 -2.26
N SER A 242 16.20 1.92 -3.45
CA SER A 242 16.99 0.70 -3.63
C SER A 242 18.39 0.80 -3.01
N LYS A 243 18.95 2.01 -2.95
CA LYS A 243 20.22 2.32 -2.28
C LYS A 243 20.06 2.73 -0.83
N GLY A 244 18.83 2.75 -0.31
CA GLY A 244 18.56 3.17 1.06
C GLY A 244 18.83 4.66 1.32
N GLU A 245 18.70 5.54 0.32
CA GLU A 245 18.96 6.98 0.49
C GLU A 245 18.05 7.63 1.54
N HIS A 246 16.80 7.18 1.61
CA HIS A 246 15.80 7.57 2.60
C HIS A 246 16.19 7.21 4.06
N LEU A 247 17.17 6.32 4.25
CA LEU A 247 17.69 5.90 5.56
C LEU A 247 18.98 6.65 5.94
N GLN A 248 19.52 7.47 5.04
CA GLN A 248 20.77 8.17 5.29
C GLN A 248 20.55 9.35 6.26
N PRO A 249 21.51 9.65 7.16
CA PRO A 249 21.36 10.71 8.16
C PRO A 249 20.95 12.07 7.58
N GLY A 250 21.44 12.41 6.38
CA GLY A 250 21.09 13.64 5.68
C GLY A 250 19.61 13.73 5.30
N TYR A 251 18.97 12.61 4.92
CA TYR A 251 17.55 12.56 4.60
C TYR A 251 16.69 12.47 5.88
N LEU A 252 17.12 11.66 6.86
CA LEU A 252 16.42 11.50 8.14
C LEU A 252 16.28 12.81 8.91
N LYS A 253 17.24 13.74 8.76
CA LYS A 253 17.14 15.09 9.31
C LYS A 253 15.98 15.92 8.71
N LEU A 254 15.63 15.67 7.45
CA LEU A 254 14.51 16.33 6.77
C LEU A 254 13.18 15.63 7.09
N ASN A 255 13.19 14.30 7.09
CA ASN A 255 12.02 13.48 7.38
C ASN A 255 12.41 12.26 8.24
N PRO A 256 12.22 12.30 9.56
CA PRO A 256 12.58 11.20 10.46
C PRO A 256 11.71 9.95 10.23
N GLN A 257 10.57 10.09 9.55
CA GLN A 257 9.74 8.97 9.14
C GLN A 257 10.30 8.21 7.93
N HIS A 258 11.45 8.62 7.36
CA HIS A 258 12.10 7.98 6.20
C HIS A 258 11.16 7.75 4.99
N THR A 259 10.12 8.58 4.86
CA THR A 259 9.11 8.49 3.79
C THR A 259 9.27 9.59 2.75
N VAL A 260 8.56 9.43 1.63
CA VAL A 260 8.31 10.48 0.63
C VAL A 260 6.79 10.67 0.50
N PRO A 261 6.30 11.85 0.08
CA PRO A 261 7.06 13.05 -0.28
C PRO A 261 7.68 13.79 0.92
N THR A 262 8.70 14.61 0.64
CA THR A 262 9.23 15.62 1.58
C THR A 262 9.50 16.92 0.83
N LEU A 263 8.83 17.99 1.23
CA LEU A 263 8.99 19.33 0.70
C LEU A 263 10.08 20.07 1.50
N VAL A 264 10.98 20.75 0.79
CA VAL A 264 11.87 21.77 1.35
C VAL A 264 11.56 23.06 0.63
N ASP A 265 10.94 23.99 1.34
CA ASP A 265 10.62 25.29 0.83
C ASP A 265 11.87 26.18 0.72
N ASP A 266 11.71 27.29 0.01
CA ASP A 266 12.72 28.32 -0.23
C ASP A 266 13.45 28.83 1.01
N ASP A 267 12.72 29.03 2.10
CA ASP A 267 13.22 29.53 3.37
C ASP A 267 13.79 28.42 4.27
N GLY A 268 13.97 27.22 3.72
CA GLY A 268 14.45 26.05 4.43
C GLY A 268 13.40 25.39 5.32
N PHE A 269 12.14 25.84 5.29
CA PHE A 269 11.04 25.12 5.93
C PHE A 269 10.88 23.74 5.31
N THR A 270 10.82 22.72 6.16
CA THR A 270 10.69 21.32 5.73
C THR A 270 9.35 20.77 6.17
N LEU A 271 8.67 20.07 5.26
CA LEU A 271 7.35 19.50 5.48
C LEU A 271 7.27 18.14 4.79
N SER A 272 7.07 17.07 5.55
CA SER A 272 6.66 15.75 5.06
C SER A 272 5.14 15.56 5.23
N ASP A 273 4.60 14.46 4.71
CA ASP A 273 3.15 14.19 4.55
C ASP A 273 2.53 14.87 3.32
N SER A 274 1.97 14.06 2.40
CA SER A 274 1.45 14.57 1.12
C SER A 274 0.27 15.50 1.28
N HIS A 275 -0.65 15.21 2.20
CA HIS A 275 -1.87 15.99 2.38
C HIS A 275 -1.54 17.35 2.99
N ALA A 276 -0.67 17.37 4.01
CA ALA A 276 -0.15 18.61 4.59
C ALA A 276 0.62 19.45 3.55
N ILE A 277 1.46 18.82 2.71
CA ILE A 277 2.16 19.49 1.61
C ILE A 277 1.15 20.09 0.62
N MET A 278 0.13 19.34 0.20
CA MET A 278 -0.91 19.83 -0.73
C MET A 278 -1.64 21.05 -0.17
N ILE A 279 -2.08 21.00 1.10
CA ILE A 279 -2.74 22.13 1.78
C ILE A 279 -1.81 23.33 1.88
N TYR A 280 -0.54 23.12 2.24
CA TYR A 280 0.48 24.18 2.34
C TYR A 280 0.74 24.85 0.99
N LEU A 281 0.94 24.06 -0.07
CA LEU A 281 1.19 24.58 -1.42
C LEU A 281 0.00 25.40 -1.93
N LEU A 282 -1.23 24.92 -1.73
CA LEU A 282 -2.41 25.69 -2.11
C LEU A 282 -2.54 26.98 -1.30
N SER A 283 -2.32 26.90 0.01
CA SER A 283 -2.45 28.06 0.90
C SER A 283 -1.38 29.13 0.62
N LYS A 284 -0.18 28.74 0.17
CA LYS A 284 0.92 29.66 -0.17
C LYS A 284 0.85 30.19 -1.60
N TYR A 285 0.57 29.32 -2.58
CA TYR A 285 0.81 29.61 -4.00
C TYR A 285 -0.46 29.66 -4.88
N ALA A 286 -1.59 29.10 -4.45
CA ALA A 286 -2.79 29.09 -5.29
C ALA A 286 -3.38 30.50 -5.44
N LYS A 287 -3.82 30.83 -6.66
CA LYS A 287 -4.44 32.13 -6.97
C LYS A 287 -5.89 32.24 -6.51
N ASN A 288 -6.53 31.10 -6.26
CA ASN A 288 -7.90 30.98 -5.79
C ASN A 288 -8.01 29.80 -4.82
N ASP A 289 -9.15 29.67 -4.16
CA ASP A 289 -9.44 28.61 -3.20
C ASP A 289 -10.28 27.48 -3.79
N ASN A 290 -10.39 27.36 -5.12
CA ASN A 290 -11.26 26.34 -5.73
C ASN A 290 -10.87 24.92 -5.32
N LEU A 291 -9.57 24.63 -5.29
CA LEU A 291 -9.05 23.30 -4.93
C LEU A 291 -9.06 23.02 -3.42
N TYR A 292 -9.08 24.07 -2.60
CA TYR A 292 -9.17 23.99 -1.14
C TYR A 292 -10.02 25.15 -0.59
N PRO A 293 -11.36 25.02 -0.63
CA PRO A 293 -12.28 26.11 -0.37
C PRO A 293 -12.07 26.75 1.00
N LYS A 294 -12.29 28.06 1.11
CA LYS A 294 -12.38 28.76 2.41
C LYS A 294 -13.73 28.59 3.09
N ASP A 295 -14.77 28.23 2.32
CA ASP A 295 -16.06 27.84 2.87
C ASP A 295 -15.88 26.69 3.86
N LEU A 296 -16.35 26.90 5.08
CA LEU A 296 -16.06 26.03 6.20
C LEU A 296 -16.59 24.61 5.99
N LYS A 297 -17.83 24.47 5.50
CA LYS A 297 -18.46 23.16 5.31
C LYS A 297 -17.81 22.40 4.15
N LYS A 298 -17.56 23.08 3.02
CA LYS A 298 -16.84 22.48 1.89
C LYS A 298 -15.43 22.06 2.29
N ARG A 299 -14.71 22.89 3.04
CA ARG A 299 -13.38 22.56 3.57
C ARG A 299 -13.40 21.33 4.48
N ALA A 300 -14.32 21.29 5.45
CA ALA A 300 -14.45 20.16 6.35
C ALA A 300 -14.75 18.86 5.59
N LEU A 301 -15.55 18.94 4.53
CA LEU A 301 -15.77 17.81 3.64
C LEU A 301 -14.49 17.43 2.88
N VAL A 302 -13.70 18.38 2.35
CA VAL A 302 -12.39 18.07 1.73
C VAL A 302 -11.48 17.37 2.73
N ASP A 303 -11.29 17.92 3.93
CA ASP A 303 -10.42 17.37 4.97
C ASP A 303 -10.86 15.93 5.34
N GLN A 304 -12.16 15.68 5.46
CA GLN A 304 -12.70 14.33 5.69
C GLN A 304 -12.24 13.32 4.62
N ARG A 305 -12.17 13.71 3.33
CA ARG A 305 -11.70 12.80 2.26
C ARG A 305 -10.21 12.59 2.29
N LEU A 306 -9.43 13.59 2.71
CA LEU A 306 -7.98 13.46 2.88
C LEU A 306 -7.65 12.52 4.05
N HIS A 307 -8.41 12.58 5.15
CA HIS A 307 -8.28 11.62 6.27
C HIS A 307 -8.80 10.23 5.92
N PHE A 308 -9.85 10.10 5.11
CA PHE A 308 -10.25 8.81 4.54
C PHE A 308 -9.14 8.20 3.67
N ASP A 309 -8.47 9.02 2.84
CA ASP A 309 -7.32 8.56 2.07
C ASP A 309 -6.20 8.06 2.99
N SER A 310 -5.69 8.89 3.90
CA SER A 310 -4.55 8.50 4.76
C SER A 310 -4.87 7.32 5.68
N GLY A 311 -6.06 7.30 6.28
CA GLY A 311 -6.46 6.30 7.28
C GLY A 311 -7.01 5.00 6.71
N VAL A 312 -7.60 5.02 5.51
CA VAL A 312 -8.29 3.86 4.92
C VAL A 312 -7.67 3.45 3.60
N ALA A 313 -7.69 4.31 2.58
CA ALA A 313 -7.27 3.93 1.23
C ALA A 313 -5.75 3.67 1.15
N TYR A 314 -4.94 4.60 1.64
CA TYR A 314 -3.49 4.49 1.67
C TYR A 314 -3.01 3.42 2.64
N ALA A 315 -3.64 3.29 3.83
CA ALA A 315 -3.33 2.23 4.78
C ALA A 315 -3.57 0.83 4.17
N THR A 316 -4.68 0.66 3.45
CA THR A 316 -4.99 -0.58 2.70
C THR A 316 -3.94 -0.85 1.62
N ALA A 317 -3.59 0.17 0.83
CA ALA A 317 -2.57 0.06 -0.19
C ALA A 317 -1.20 -0.32 0.40
N LEU A 318 -0.81 0.28 1.52
CA LEU A 318 0.46 0.04 2.19
C LEU A 318 0.56 -1.38 2.72
N SER A 319 -0.52 -1.89 3.34
CA SER A 319 -0.60 -3.27 3.83
C SER A 319 -0.39 -4.27 2.69
N ILE A 320 -1.16 -4.14 1.61
CA ILE A 320 -1.14 -5.08 0.48
C ILE A 320 0.17 -4.96 -0.30
N ASN A 321 0.63 -3.75 -0.60
CA ASN A 321 1.90 -3.53 -1.30
C ASN A 321 3.11 -3.95 -0.47
N GLY A 322 3.09 -3.72 0.85
CA GLY A 322 4.12 -4.21 1.75
C GLY A 322 4.25 -5.73 1.66
N ALA A 323 3.11 -6.44 1.67
CA ALA A 323 3.09 -7.87 1.51
C ALA A 323 3.64 -8.32 0.14
N ILE A 324 3.28 -7.64 -0.95
CA ILE A 324 3.74 -8.00 -2.32
C ILE A 324 5.24 -7.70 -2.51
N VAL A 325 5.66 -6.48 -2.17
CA VAL A 325 6.99 -5.98 -2.52
C VAL A 325 8.04 -6.50 -1.55
N ARG A 326 7.75 -6.54 -0.25
CA ARG A 326 8.71 -6.88 0.83
C ARG A 326 8.57 -8.30 1.36
N ALA A 327 7.34 -8.81 1.45
CA ALA A 327 7.06 -10.14 2.00
C ALA A 327 6.85 -11.24 0.92
N GLY A 328 7.05 -10.90 -0.36
CA GLY A 328 7.01 -11.88 -1.45
C GLY A 328 5.62 -12.42 -1.79
N LYS A 329 4.53 -11.73 -1.41
CA LYS A 329 3.17 -12.12 -1.76
C LYS A 329 2.94 -12.02 -3.26
N THR A 330 2.57 -13.14 -3.88
CA THR A 330 2.39 -13.27 -5.34
C THR A 330 0.94 -13.26 -5.79
N ARG A 331 -0.04 -13.17 -4.88
CA ARG A 331 -1.47 -13.06 -5.21
C ARG A 331 -2.26 -12.37 -4.09
N LEU A 332 -3.41 -11.82 -4.45
CA LEU A 332 -4.39 -11.29 -3.50
C LEU A 332 -5.27 -12.43 -2.95
N ASN A 333 -5.47 -12.46 -1.64
CA ASN A 333 -6.45 -13.30 -0.96
C ASN A 333 -7.81 -12.58 -0.89
N ASP A 334 -8.84 -13.24 -0.37
CA ASP A 334 -10.19 -12.67 -0.37
C ASP A 334 -10.31 -11.47 0.59
N SER A 335 -9.62 -11.49 1.72
CA SER A 335 -9.55 -10.35 2.65
C SER A 335 -8.92 -9.10 2.01
N ASP A 336 -7.90 -9.25 1.17
CA ASP A 336 -7.33 -8.14 0.41
C ASP A 336 -8.37 -7.57 -0.57
N LYS A 337 -9.05 -8.45 -1.32
CA LYS A 337 -10.06 -8.03 -2.30
C LYS A 337 -11.25 -7.37 -1.64
N GLU A 338 -11.67 -7.85 -0.47
CA GLU A 338 -12.71 -7.25 0.36
C GLU A 338 -12.30 -5.85 0.81
N SER A 339 -11.09 -5.70 1.37
CA SER A 339 -10.56 -4.39 1.80
C SER A 339 -10.46 -3.40 0.64
N LEU A 340 -10.01 -3.85 -0.53
CA LEU A 340 -9.97 -3.04 -1.76
C LEU A 340 -11.38 -2.66 -2.24
N SER A 341 -12.32 -3.62 -2.21
CA SER A 341 -13.72 -3.40 -2.58
C SER A 341 -14.45 -2.45 -1.64
N GLU A 342 -14.06 -2.43 -0.37
CA GLU A 342 -14.59 -1.51 0.63
C GLU A 342 -14.17 -0.07 0.34
N VAL A 343 -12.89 0.16 0.01
CA VAL A 343 -12.41 1.48 -0.45
C VAL A 343 -13.20 1.96 -1.68
N TYR A 344 -13.46 1.08 -2.63
CA TYR A 344 -14.28 1.39 -3.82
C TYR A 344 -15.73 1.70 -3.45
N SER A 345 -16.30 0.97 -2.51
CA SER A 345 -17.68 1.18 -2.05
C SER A 345 -17.86 2.53 -1.38
N PHE A 346 -16.93 2.93 -0.50
CA PHE A 346 -16.97 4.26 0.11
C PHE A 346 -16.80 5.37 -0.93
N SER A 347 -15.87 5.19 -1.86
CA SER A 347 -15.64 6.16 -2.95
C SER A 347 -16.87 6.31 -3.86
N GLU A 348 -17.55 5.21 -4.19
CA GLU A 348 -18.82 5.19 -4.94
C GLU A 348 -19.95 5.92 -4.19
N THR A 349 -19.94 5.82 -2.85
CA THR A 349 -20.90 6.50 -1.96
C THR A 349 -20.62 8.00 -1.88
N PHE A 350 -19.34 8.40 -1.81
CA PHE A 350 -18.97 9.82 -1.78
C PHE A 350 -19.44 10.58 -3.02
N LEU A 351 -19.48 9.90 -4.16
CA LEU A 351 -19.93 10.41 -5.46
C LEU A 351 -21.46 10.38 -5.64
N GLU A 352 -22.23 9.84 -4.69
CA GLU A 352 -23.68 9.84 -4.79
C GLU A 352 -24.23 11.27 -4.83
N GLY A 353 -24.96 11.59 -5.90
CA GLY A 353 -25.52 12.93 -6.14
C GLY A 353 -24.50 14.02 -6.46
N LYS A 354 -23.24 13.69 -6.74
CA LYS A 354 -22.15 14.65 -6.96
C LYS A 354 -21.32 14.31 -8.19
N GLN A 355 -20.66 15.32 -8.77
CA GLN A 355 -19.73 15.09 -9.87
C GLN A 355 -18.32 14.65 -9.38
N TYR A 356 -17.91 15.14 -8.21
CA TYR A 356 -16.60 14.94 -7.61
C TYR A 356 -16.73 14.55 -6.12
N MET A 357 -15.63 14.18 -5.48
CA MET A 357 -15.62 13.55 -4.15
C MET A 357 -16.26 14.39 -3.03
N VAL A 358 -16.32 15.72 -3.22
CA VAL A 358 -16.90 16.67 -2.26
C VAL A 358 -18.15 17.37 -2.80
N GLY A 359 -18.26 17.59 -4.10
CA GLY A 359 -19.36 18.33 -4.72
C GLY A 359 -19.23 18.44 -6.24
N ASP A 360 -19.57 19.58 -6.81
CA ASP A 360 -19.60 19.77 -8.27
C ASP A 360 -18.32 20.39 -8.85
N CYS A 361 -17.34 20.69 -8.00
CA CYS A 361 -16.02 21.16 -8.39
C CYS A 361 -14.92 20.21 -7.92
N VAL A 362 -13.86 20.10 -8.69
CA VAL A 362 -12.63 19.39 -8.30
C VAL A 362 -11.97 20.07 -7.12
N THR A 363 -11.49 19.25 -6.19
CA THR A 363 -10.71 19.66 -5.01
C THR A 363 -9.47 18.78 -4.86
N ILE A 364 -8.60 19.09 -3.88
CA ILE A 364 -7.47 18.21 -3.55
C ILE A 364 -7.88 16.83 -3.06
N ALA A 365 -9.11 16.67 -2.56
CA ALA A 365 -9.66 15.34 -2.26
C ALA A 365 -9.68 14.46 -3.51
N ASP A 366 -10.05 15.03 -4.66
CA ASP A 366 -10.09 14.29 -5.92
C ASP A 366 -8.69 13.88 -6.38
N TYR A 367 -7.71 14.77 -6.31
CA TYR A 367 -6.33 14.46 -6.72
C TYR A 367 -5.66 13.42 -5.82
N SER A 368 -5.90 13.52 -4.51
CA SER A 368 -5.39 12.54 -3.54
C SER A 368 -6.00 11.17 -3.78
N LEU A 369 -7.34 11.10 -3.85
CA LEU A 369 -8.05 9.85 -4.09
C LEU A 369 -7.78 9.28 -5.47
N PHE A 370 -7.58 10.11 -6.49
CA PHE A 370 -7.27 9.64 -7.84
C PHE A 370 -5.93 8.91 -7.88
N ALA A 371 -4.90 9.46 -7.22
CA ALA A 371 -3.59 8.83 -7.17
C ALA A 371 -3.64 7.46 -6.46
N ILE A 372 -4.33 7.36 -5.31
CA ILE A 372 -4.40 6.09 -4.57
C ILE A 372 -5.34 5.08 -5.23
N ILE A 373 -6.53 5.48 -5.69
CA ILE A 373 -7.51 4.56 -6.29
C ILE A 373 -6.97 3.99 -7.59
N THR A 374 -6.24 4.77 -8.40
CA THR A 374 -5.58 4.21 -9.60
C THR A 374 -4.50 3.18 -9.25
N THR A 375 -3.82 3.34 -8.11
CA THR A 375 -2.88 2.33 -7.57
C THR A 375 -3.62 1.05 -7.18
N LEU A 376 -4.73 1.19 -6.46
CA LEU A 376 -5.55 0.05 -6.03
C LEU A 376 -6.15 -0.67 -7.24
N ASN A 377 -6.58 0.05 -8.27
CA ASN A 377 -7.15 -0.51 -9.49
C ASN A 377 -6.16 -1.39 -10.27
N VAL A 378 -4.86 -1.11 -10.17
CA VAL A 378 -3.79 -1.97 -10.71
C VAL A 378 -3.70 -3.30 -9.95
N LEU A 379 -3.95 -3.30 -8.64
CA LEU A 379 -3.95 -4.50 -7.80
C LEU A 379 -5.22 -5.33 -8.02
N PHE A 380 -6.37 -4.68 -7.98
CA PHE A 380 -7.69 -5.29 -8.10
C PHE A 380 -8.61 -4.37 -8.89
N ALA A 381 -8.95 -4.80 -10.10
CA ALA A 381 -9.72 -4.00 -11.03
C ALA A 381 -11.09 -3.62 -10.46
N ILE A 382 -11.48 -2.37 -10.68
CA ILE A 382 -12.80 -1.86 -10.31
C ILE A 382 -13.86 -2.54 -11.19
N ASP A 383 -14.85 -3.15 -10.54
CA ASP A 383 -16.06 -3.62 -11.21
C ASP A 383 -16.93 -2.42 -11.58
N ILE A 384 -16.93 -2.06 -12.87
CA ILE A 384 -17.66 -0.92 -13.41
C ILE A 384 -19.19 -1.06 -13.30
N GLN A 385 -19.71 -2.29 -13.19
CA GLN A 385 -21.15 -2.52 -13.00
C GLN A 385 -21.54 -2.24 -11.56
N LYS A 386 -20.64 -2.55 -10.62
CA LYS A 386 -20.84 -2.30 -9.19
C LYS A 386 -20.54 -0.85 -8.78
N TYR A 387 -19.53 -0.23 -9.41
CA TYR A 387 -19.04 1.11 -9.06
C TYR A 387 -19.05 2.08 -10.27
N PRO A 388 -20.24 2.34 -10.87
CA PRO A 388 -20.33 3.13 -12.10
C PRO A 388 -19.97 4.61 -11.91
N ARG A 389 -20.27 5.22 -10.74
CA ARG A 389 -19.92 6.63 -10.49
C ARG A 389 -18.41 6.78 -10.34
N LEU A 390 -17.77 5.87 -9.61
CA LEU A 390 -16.33 5.82 -9.43
C LEU A 390 -15.61 5.66 -10.77
N ALA A 391 -16.06 4.74 -11.62
CA ALA A 391 -15.50 4.53 -12.94
C ALA A 391 -15.61 5.80 -13.82
N LYS A 392 -16.76 6.49 -13.76
CA LYS A 392 -16.96 7.76 -14.48
C LYS A 392 -16.05 8.87 -13.96
N TRP A 393 -15.95 9.02 -12.64
CA TRP A 393 -15.09 10.02 -12.00
C TRP A 393 -13.61 9.78 -12.31
N LEU A 394 -13.15 8.53 -12.29
CA LEU A 394 -11.77 8.17 -12.68
C LEU A 394 -11.46 8.63 -14.11
N LYS A 395 -12.37 8.38 -15.04
CA LYS A 395 -12.22 8.81 -16.44
C LYS A 395 -12.17 10.32 -16.59
N ASP A 396 -12.98 11.05 -15.81
CA ASP A 396 -12.98 12.52 -15.84
C ASP A 396 -11.65 13.08 -15.34
N ILE A 397 -11.20 12.68 -14.15
CA ILE A 397 -9.94 13.15 -13.57
C ILE A 397 -8.74 12.76 -14.45
N ASP A 398 -8.72 11.54 -15.00
CA ASP A 398 -7.65 11.06 -15.88
C ASP A 398 -7.55 11.83 -17.22
N SER A 399 -8.64 12.49 -17.64
CA SER A 399 -8.67 13.30 -18.87
C SER A 399 -8.02 14.68 -18.70
N ARG A 400 -7.70 15.08 -17.47
CA ARG A 400 -7.18 16.41 -17.16
C ARG A 400 -5.67 16.51 -17.45
N PRO A 401 -5.17 17.68 -17.91
CA PRO A 401 -3.74 17.85 -18.19
C PRO A 401 -2.83 17.51 -17.00
N GLU A 402 -3.21 17.94 -15.80
CA GLU A 402 -2.47 17.72 -14.55
C GLU A 402 -2.41 16.24 -14.12
N ALA A 403 -3.27 15.38 -14.66
CA ALA A 403 -3.25 13.94 -14.36
C ALA A 403 -2.12 13.19 -15.08
N GLU A 404 -1.42 13.81 -16.03
CA GLU A 404 -0.36 13.15 -16.82
C GLU A 404 0.79 12.64 -15.95
N VAL A 405 1.15 13.35 -14.88
CA VAL A 405 2.17 12.89 -13.93
C VAL A 405 1.74 11.61 -13.21
N ASN A 406 0.43 11.45 -12.96
CA ASN A 406 -0.11 10.25 -12.33
C ASN A 406 0.10 9.03 -13.23
N LYS A 407 -0.19 9.15 -14.53
CA LYS A 407 -0.07 8.07 -15.53
C LYS A 407 1.36 7.54 -15.62
N LYS A 408 2.34 8.45 -15.69
CA LYS A 408 3.77 8.09 -15.79
C LYS A 408 4.22 7.27 -14.59
N GLY A 409 3.95 7.74 -13.37
CA GLY A 409 4.34 7.00 -12.16
C GLY A 409 3.53 5.71 -11.96
N LEU A 410 2.25 5.70 -12.36
CA LEU A 410 1.40 4.50 -12.30
C LEU A 410 1.91 3.39 -13.21
N ALA A 411 2.37 3.71 -14.43
CA ALA A 411 2.90 2.71 -15.37
C ALA A 411 4.14 2.00 -14.81
N ILE A 412 5.00 2.74 -14.09
CA ILE A 412 6.17 2.18 -13.40
C ILE A 412 5.71 1.26 -12.25
N TYR A 413 4.76 1.72 -11.43
CA TYR A 413 4.16 0.92 -10.36
C TYR A 413 3.54 -0.38 -10.88
N GLU A 414 2.74 -0.29 -11.93
CA GLU A 414 2.07 -1.42 -12.57
C GLU A 414 3.08 -2.46 -13.05
N THR A 415 4.15 -2.02 -13.73
CA THR A 415 5.24 -2.91 -14.14
C THR A 415 5.88 -3.61 -12.94
N MET A 416 6.19 -2.85 -11.88
CA MET A 416 6.80 -3.35 -10.66
C MET A 416 5.94 -4.43 -9.98
N VAL A 417 4.65 -4.16 -9.80
CA VAL A 417 3.76 -5.04 -9.05
C VAL A 417 3.26 -6.22 -9.89
N LYS A 418 2.93 -6.02 -11.17
CA LYS A 418 2.53 -7.12 -12.05
C LYS A 418 3.64 -8.16 -12.17
N SER A 419 4.91 -7.74 -12.25
CA SER A 419 6.04 -8.69 -12.28
C SER A 419 6.09 -9.63 -11.06
N LYS A 420 5.59 -9.18 -9.91
CA LYS A 420 5.51 -9.96 -8.67
C LYS A 420 4.21 -10.76 -8.54
N LEU A 421 3.08 -10.23 -9.00
CA LEU A 421 1.77 -10.87 -8.92
C LEU A 421 1.49 -11.93 -10.01
N THR A 422 2.31 -12.00 -11.08
CA THR A 422 1.99 -12.82 -12.27
C THR A 422 2.97 -13.95 -12.60
N SER A 423 3.96 -14.24 -11.76
CA SER A 423 4.97 -15.25 -12.11
C SER A 423 4.52 -16.69 -11.75
N TYR A 424 3.65 -17.30 -12.56
CA TYR A 424 3.44 -18.76 -12.53
C TYR A 424 4.82 -19.44 -12.66
N PRO A 425 5.16 -20.46 -11.84
CA PRO A 425 6.54 -20.97 -11.76
C PRO A 425 7.12 -21.33 -13.12
N ALA A 426 6.30 -21.95 -13.98
CA ALA A 426 6.68 -22.31 -15.34
C ALA A 426 7.00 -21.09 -16.24
N VAL A 427 6.30 -19.98 -16.09
CA VAL A 427 6.58 -18.71 -16.80
C VAL A 427 7.88 -18.10 -16.28
N ARG A 428 8.05 -18.08 -14.95
CA ARG A 428 9.25 -17.54 -14.30
C ARG A 428 10.50 -18.29 -14.73
N ALA A 429 10.43 -19.62 -14.82
CA ALA A 429 11.52 -20.45 -15.31
C ALA A 429 11.96 -20.06 -16.74
N VAL A 430 11.01 -19.76 -17.63
CA VAL A 430 11.28 -19.30 -19.00
C VAL A 430 11.91 -17.91 -19.03
N GLN A 431 11.45 -17.00 -18.19
CA GLN A 431 12.02 -15.65 -18.08
C GLN A 431 13.46 -15.67 -17.58
N ILE A 432 13.75 -16.44 -16.52
CA ILE A 432 15.11 -16.60 -15.99
C ILE A 432 16.02 -17.19 -17.07
N THR A 433 15.57 -18.25 -17.74
CA THR A 433 16.34 -18.91 -18.81
C THR A 433 16.65 -17.96 -19.96
N ALA A 434 15.67 -17.17 -20.41
CA ALA A 434 15.87 -16.20 -21.48
C ALA A 434 16.87 -15.09 -21.09
N LYS A 435 16.76 -14.55 -19.87
CA LYS A 435 17.74 -13.59 -19.35
C LYS A 435 19.14 -14.20 -19.30
N ALA A 436 19.27 -15.44 -18.85
CA ALA A 436 20.55 -16.14 -18.73
C ALA A 436 21.28 -16.29 -20.08
N ILE A 437 20.53 -16.38 -21.19
CA ILE A 437 21.08 -16.46 -22.55
C ILE A 437 21.14 -15.09 -23.26
N GLY A 438 20.77 -14.00 -22.57
CA GLY A 438 20.77 -12.65 -23.12
C GLY A 438 19.63 -12.38 -24.11
N LEU A 439 18.53 -13.10 -23.99
CA LEU A 439 17.34 -12.95 -24.83
C LEU A 439 16.29 -12.10 -24.10
N GLU A 440 15.80 -11.07 -24.78
CA GLU A 440 14.67 -10.26 -24.30
C GLU A 440 13.36 -10.87 -24.79
N LEU A 441 12.49 -11.29 -23.86
CA LEU A 441 11.17 -11.81 -24.17
C LEU A 441 10.12 -10.71 -24.04
N LYS A 442 9.33 -10.50 -25.10
CA LYS A 442 8.13 -9.66 -25.00
C LYS A 442 6.95 -10.52 -24.59
N LEU A 443 6.42 -10.25 -23.39
CA LEU A 443 5.18 -10.86 -22.91
C LEU A 443 4.01 -10.13 -23.58
N LYS A 444 3.23 -10.86 -24.36
CA LYS A 444 1.97 -10.38 -24.89
C LYS A 444 0.84 -10.92 -24.02
N GLN A 445 0.11 -10.00 -23.40
CA GLN A 445 -1.13 -10.27 -22.72
C GLN A 445 -2.21 -10.57 -23.78
N LEU A 446 -2.87 -11.71 -23.67
CA LEU A 446 -4.13 -11.95 -24.39
C LEU A 446 -5.27 -11.36 -23.55
N ASP A 447 -5.84 -10.26 -23.99
CA ASP A 447 -7.13 -9.78 -23.49
C ASP A 447 -8.23 -10.65 -24.11
N PHE A 448 -8.87 -11.48 -23.30
CA PHE A 448 -10.09 -12.17 -23.69
C PHE A 448 -11.27 -11.18 -23.64
N LEU A 449 -11.40 -10.37 -24.68
CA LEU A 449 -12.62 -9.61 -24.94
C LEU A 449 -13.42 -10.35 -26.00
N ASN A 450 -14.49 -11.04 -25.58
CA ASN A 450 -15.85 -10.93 -26.12
C ASN A 450 -16.71 -12.15 -25.76
N GLY A 451 -17.88 -11.86 -25.20
CA GLY A 451 -19.12 -12.57 -25.56
C GLY A 451 -19.48 -13.81 -24.76
N GLU A 452 -20.46 -13.60 -23.87
CA GLU A 452 -21.55 -14.52 -23.53
C GLU A 452 -21.21 -15.82 -22.77
N HIS A 453 -21.68 -15.84 -21.52
CA HIS A 453 -21.78 -16.97 -20.59
C HIS A 453 -20.46 -17.62 -20.13
N LEU A 454 -20.11 -17.41 -18.85
CA LEU A 454 -19.79 -18.49 -17.90
C LEU A 454 -19.45 -17.95 -16.50
N GLN A 455 -20.17 -18.49 -15.51
CA GLN A 455 -19.79 -18.50 -14.10
C GLN A 455 -18.46 -19.25 -13.94
N SER A 456 -17.33 -18.55 -13.97
CA SER A 456 -16.06 -18.91 -13.30
C SER A 456 -15.02 -17.87 -13.69
N ALA A 457 -14.80 -16.89 -12.83
CA ALA A 457 -13.79 -15.86 -13.01
C ALA A 457 -12.38 -16.47 -12.86
N TYR A 458 -11.83 -16.99 -13.94
CA TYR A 458 -10.39 -17.24 -14.11
C TYR A 458 -9.91 -16.47 -15.34
N LEU A 459 -9.76 -15.15 -15.18
CA LEU A 459 -8.91 -14.35 -16.08
C LEU A 459 -7.45 -14.76 -15.83
N LYS A 460 -7.02 -15.86 -16.45
CA LYS A 460 -5.60 -16.19 -16.57
C LYS A 460 -4.99 -15.22 -17.59
N VAL A 461 -4.21 -14.26 -17.10
CA VAL A 461 -3.20 -13.57 -17.91
C VAL A 461 -2.25 -14.64 -18.42
N LEU A 462 -2.38 -15.03 -19.68
CA LEU A 462 -1.45 -15.96 -20.33
C LEU A 462 -0.36 -15.11 -21.01
N PRO A 463 0.91 -15.16 -20.57
CA PRO A 463 1.99 -14.55 -21.32
C PRO A 463 2.26 -15.41 -22.57
N ILE A 464 1.94 -14.86 -23.74
CA ILE A 464 2.47 -15.35 -25.01
C ILE A 464 3.78 -14.61 -25.27
N ILE A 465 4.86 -15.33 -25.53
CA ILE A 465 6.12 -14.74 -25.96
C ILE A 465 6.04 -14.56 -27.48
N GLN A 466 6.15 -13.34 -28.01
CA GLN A 466 6.16 -13.03 -29.46
C GLN A 466 7.31 -12.08 -29.84
N PHE A 467 7.90 -12.27 -31.03
CA PHE A 467 8.79 -11.31 -31.70
C PHE A 467 8.01 -10.46 -32.76
N GLN A 468 8.60 -9.39 -33.30
CA GLN A 468 7.87 -8.23 -33.90
C GLN A 468 7.27 -8.46 -35.32
N ASN A 469 5.95 -8.26 -35.51
CA ASN A 469 5.28 -7.11 -36.20
C ASN A 469 3.78 -7.38 -36.51
N LYS A 470 3.01 -6.31 -36.76
CA LYS A 470 1.55 -6.22 -36.88
C LYS A 470 0.96 -6.91 -38.13
N SER A 471 0.60 -8.19 -38.07
CA SER A 471 -0.41 -8.75 -39.00
C SER A 471 -0.79 -10.23 -38.75
N GLN A 472 -1.15 -10.64 -37.53
CA GLN A 472 -1.84 -11.94 -37.35
C GLN A 472 -2.86 -11.87 -36.19
N LEU A 473 -3.99 -11.22 -36.44
CA LEU A 473 -5.18 -11.20 -35.58
C LEU A 473 -6.17 -12.34 -35.91
N ARG A 474 -5.67 -13.45 -36.48
CA ARG A 474 -6.44 -14.69 -36.71
C ARG A 474 -5.77 -15.87 -36.00
N PHE A 475 -5.44 -15.73 -34.71
CA PHE A 475 -4.72 -16.81 -34.01
C PHE A 475 -5.66 -17.89 -33.44
N CYS A 476 -5.58 -19.05 -34.10
CA CYS A 476 -5.48 -20.42 -33.58
C CYS A 476 -6.49 -20.92 -32.53
N ARG A 477 -7.56 -21.55 -33.03
CA ARG A 477 -8.41 -22.51 -32.30
C ARG A 477 -7.69 -23.82 -31.88
N SER A 478 -6.39 -23.94 -32.15
CA SER A 478 -5.62 -25.20 -32.04
C SER A 478 -4.67 -25.28 -30.84
N ILE A 479 -4.48 -24.22 -30.04
CA ILE A 479 -3.76 -24.37 -28.76
C ILE A 479 -4.69 -25.11 -27.79
N PRO A 480 -4.26 -26.21 -27.14
CA PRO A 480 -5.03 -26.84 -26.08
C PRO A 480 -5.41 -25.77 -25.04
N LYS A 481 -6.71 -25.57 -24.79
CA LYS A 481 -7.18 -24.55 -23.85
C LYS A 481 -6.41 -24.74 -22.52
N HIS A 482 -5.81 -23.66 -22.01
CA HIS A 482 -5.24 -23.52 -20.65
C HIS A 482 -3.76 -23.88 -20.39
N THR A 483 -2.90 -24.12 -21.39
CA THR A 483 -1.46 -24.37 -21.16
C THR A 483 -0.60 -23.07 -21.21
N VAL A 484 0.10 -22.77 -20.11
CA VAL A 484 1.09 -21.68 -20.01
C VAL A 484 2.38 -22.15 -19.34
N PRO A 485 3.55 -21.64 -19.77
CA PRO A 485 3.77 -20.70 -20.88
C PRO A 485 3.59 -21.33 -22.28
N THR A 486 3.37 -20.49 -23.29
CA THR A 486 3.42 -20.84 -24.72
C THR A 486 4.35 -19.87 -25.45
N LEU A 487 5.32 -20.42 -26.20
CA LEU A 487 6.22 -19.72 -27.10
C LEU A 487 5.60 -19.66 -28.50
N VAL A 488 5.68 -18.50 -29.16
CA VAL A 488 5.29 -18.33 -30.56
C VAL A 488 6.41 -17.59 -31.29
N GLU A 489 6.93 -18.19 -32.35
CA GLU A 489 7.92 -17.54 -33.23
C GLU A 489 7.27 -16.82 -34.41
N ASP A 490 8.06 -15.99 -35.09
CA ASP A 490 7.61 -15.14 -36.20
C ASP A 490 7.13 -15.93 -37.43
N ASP A 491 7.65 -17.14 -37.62
CA ASP A 491 7.22 -18.08 -38.66
C ASP A 491 5.92 -18.84 -38.29
N GLY A 492 5.34 -18.55 -37.12
CA GLY A 492 4.15 -19.20 -36.60
C GLY A 492 4.42 -20.51 -35.86
N PHE A 493 5.68 -20.91 -35.65
CA PHE A 493 6.02 -22.06 -34.80
C PHE A 493 5.54 -21.82 -33.36
N THR A 494 4.79 -22.77 -32.82
CA THR A 494 4.28 -22.72 -31.45
C THR A 494 4.86 -23.86 -30.63
N LEU A 495 5.33 -23.56 -29.42
CA LEU A 495 5.81 -24.56 -28.47
C LEU A 495 5.17 -24.28 -27.11
N TRP A 496 4.58 -25.29 -26.49
CA TRP A 496 4.04 -25.25 -25.14
C TRP A 496 4.85 -26.19 -24.24
N ASP A 497 4.71 -26.01 -22.91
CA ASP A 497 5.56 -26.62 -21.86
C ASP A 497 6.84 -25.82 -21.58
N SER A 498 7.03 -25.38 -20.33
CA SER A 498 8.17 -24.54 -19.94
C SER A 498 9.52 -25.25 -20.08
N HIS A 499 9.60 -26.56 -19.86
CA HIS A 499 10.85 -27.30 -20.00
C HIS A 499 11.22 -27.43 -21.47
N ALA A 500 10.25 -27.75 -22.33
CA ALA A 500 10.44 -27.79 -23.77
C ALA A 500 10.84 -26.41 -24.32
N ILE A 501 10.17 -25.34 -23.88
CA ILE A 501 10.51 -23.96 -24.24
C ILE A 501 11.93 -23.61 -23.79
N ASN A 502 12.33 -23.93 -22.55
CA ASN A 502 13.68 -23.66 -22.07
C ASN A 502 14.75 -24.39 -22.88
N ALA A 503 14.55 -25.69 -23.13
CA ALA A 503 15.47 -26.49 -23.94
C ALA A 503 15.58 -25.93 -25.37
N TYR A 504 14.46 -25.54 -25.97
CA TYR A 504 14.41 -24.92 -27.29
C TYR A 504 15.17 -23.58 -27.34
N LEU A 505 14.86 -22.67 -26.42
CA LEU A 505 15.47 -21.33 -26.37
C LEU A 505 16.99 -21.42 -26.17
N VAL A 506 17.45 -22.26 -25.24
CA VAL A 506 18.89 -22.46 -25.02
C VAL A 506 19.54 -23.10 -26.24
N SER A 507 18.94 -24.14 -26.82
CA SER A 507 19.51 -24.83 -27.98
C SER A 507 19.63 -23.92 -29.21
N LYS A 508 18.70 -22.96 -29.36
CA LYS A 508 18.63 -22.07 -30.51
C LYS A 508 19.43 -20.78 -30.33
N TYR A 509 19.34 -20.15 -29.17
CA TYR A 509 19.82 -18.77 -28.98
C TYR A 509 21.02 -18.64 -28.04
N ALA A 510 21.36 -19.66 -27.25
CA ALA A 510 22.49 -19.56 -26.34
C ALA A 510 23.84 -19.55 -27.09
N LYS A 511 24.76 -18.70 -26.64
CA LYS A 511 26.13 -18.62 -27.20
C LYS A 511 26.98 -19.87 -26.95
N ASN A 512 26.59 -20.69 -25.98
CA ASN A 512 27.27 -21.93 -25.60
C ASN A 512 26.22 -22.92 -25.08
N ASP A 513 26.62 -24.18 -24.94
CA ASP A 513 25.73 -25.27 -24.51
C ASP A 513 25.76 -25.49 -22.98
N LYS A 514 26.31 -24.57 -22.17
CA LYS A 514 26.49 -24.81 -20.72
C LYS A 514 25.15 -25.05 -19.99
N LEU A 515 24.10 -24.32 -20.37
CA LEU A 515 22.78 -24.45 -19.74
C LEU A 515 22.02 -25.69 -20.21
N TYR A 516 22.35 -26.22 -21.40
CA TYR A 516 21.74 -27.43 -21.98
C TYR A 516 22.72 -28.14 -22.92
N THR A 517 23.63 -28.91 -22.33
CA THR A 517 24.83 -29.44 -23.01
C THR A 517 24.51 -30.44 -24.11
N LYS A 518 25.38 -30.53 -25.13
CA LYS A 518 25.32 -31.56 -26.18
C LYS A 518 25.90 -32.91 -25.75
N ASP A 519 26.66 -32.96 -24.65
CA ASP A 519 27.14 -34.21 -24.08
C ASP A 519 25.95 -35.05 -23.61
N LEU A 520 25.78 -36.24 -24.19
CA LEU A 520 24.59 -37.06 -23.98
C LEU A 520 24.41 -37.49 -22.51
N LYS A 521 25.50 -37.78 -21.79
CA LYS A 521 25.41 -38.23 -20.40
C LYS A 521 25.05 -37.08 -19.48
N LYS A 522 25.64 -35.90 -19.70
CA LYS A 522 25.33 -34.70 -18.93
C LYS A 522 23.94 -34.15 -19.27
N ARG A 523 23.52 -34.19 -20.54
CA ARG A 523 22.16 -33.83 -20.95
C ARG A 523 21.11 -34.71 -20.31
N ALA A 524 21.33 -36.03 -20.29
CA ALA A 524 20.42 -36.96 -19.62
C ALA A 524 20.24 -36.63 -18.13
N LEU A 525 21.27 -36.12 -17.45
CA LEU A 525 21.14 -35.63 -16.06
C LEU A 525 20.29 -34.35 -15.98
N VAL A 526 20.43 -33.41 -16.92
CA VAL A 526 19.59 -32.21 -16.99
C VAL A 526 18.13 -32.59 -17.20
N ASP A 527 17.86 -33.45 -18.19
CA ASP A 527 16.50 -33.92 -18.51
C ASP A 527 15.90 -34.70 -17.34
N GLN A 528 16.67 -35.54 -16.65
CA GLN A 528 16.23 -36.23 -15.44
C GLN A 528 15.76 -35.24 -14.36
N ARG A 529 16.46 -34.12 -14.17
CA ARG A 529 16.09 -33.11 -13.16
C ARG A 529 14.87 -32.30 -13.57
N LEU A 530 14.72 -31.99 -14.86
CA LEU A 530 13.49 -31.37 -15.39
C LEU A 530 12.29 -32.31 -15.23
N HIS A 531 12.44 -33.60 -15.54
CA HIS A 531 11.38 -34.59 -15.31
C HIS A 531 11.06 -34.77 -13.83
N PHE A 532 12.05 -34.69 -12.93
CA PHE A 532 11.80 -34.68 -11.49
C PHE A 532 11.00 -33.44 -11.07
N ASP A 533 11.35 -32.25 -11.60
CA ASP A 533 10.58 -31.03 -11.36
C ASP A 533 9.12 -31.23 -11.78
N ASN A 534 8.86 -31.67 -13.01
CA ASN A 534 7.49 -31.85 -13.51
C ASN A 534 6.73 -32.97 -12.75
N GLY A 535 7.33 -34.15 -12.63
CA GLY A 535 6.68 -35.36 -12.14
C GLY A 535 6.64 -35.52 -10.62
N VAL A 536 7.42 -34.72 -9.87
CA VAL A 536 7.52 -34.85 -8.40
C VAL A 536 7.35 -33.50 -7.71
N ALA A 537 8.19 -32.51 -8.00
CA ALA A 537 8.12 -31.23 -7.29
C ALA A 537 6.85 -30.45 -7.63
N PHE A 538 6.58 -30.30 -8.93
CA PHE A 538 5.40 -29.66 -9.49
C PHE A 538 4.16 -30.53 -9.28
N ALA A 539 4.20 -31.82 -9.59
CA ALA A 539 3.04 -32.71 -9.40
C ALA A 539 2.57 -32.84 -7.94
N ARG A 540 3.46 -32.71 -6.95
CA ARG A 540 3.08 -32.69 -5.53
C ARG A 540 2.66 -31.29 -5.06
N GLY A 541 3.26 -30.25 -5.62
CA GLY A 541 2.90 -28.86 -5.32
C GLY A 541 1.58 -28.42 -5.96
N VAL A 542 1.28 -28.85 -7.18
CA VAL A 542 0.14 -28.37 -7.98
C VAL A 542 -1.22 -28.72 -7.40
N PRO A 543 -1.50 -29.92 -6.86
CA PRO A 543 -2.77 -30.19 -6.19
C PRO A 543 -2.96 -29.32 -4.94
N ILE A 544 -1.89 -29.09 -4.18
CA ILE A 544 -1.87 -28.23 -2.99
C ILE A 544 -2.12 -26.77 -3.41
N ILE A 545 -1.40 -26.29 -4.41
CA ILE A 545 -1.58 -24.99 -5.04
C ILE A 545 -3.01 -24.88 -5.58
N ASN A 546 -3.50 -25.78 -6.41
CA ASN A 546 -4.86 -25.71 -6.95
C ASN A 546 -5.94 -25.76 -5.85
N ALA A 547 -5.74 -26.49 -4.76
CA ALA A 547 -6.68 -26.52 -3.63
C ALA A 547 -6.73 -25.18 -2.86
N ILE A 548 -5.58 -24.54 -2.61
CA ILE A 548 -5.50 -23.22 -1.94
C ILE A 548 -5.86 -22.08 -2.92
N PHE A 549 -5.74 -22.29 -4.23
CA PHE A 549 -5.96 -21.27 -5.26
C PHE A 549 -7.31 -21.39 -5.98
N GLY A 550 -8.07 -22.49 -5.82
CA GLY A 550 -9.36 -22.68 -6.48
C GLY A 550 -10.45 -23.43 -5.74
N ALA A 551 -10.16 -24.08 -4.60
CA ALA A 551 -11.16 -24.84 -3.84
C ALA A 551 -11.41 -24.30 -2.41
N GLY A 552 -10.93 -23.09 -2.10
CA GLY A 552 -11.20 -22.43 -0.80
C GLY A 552 -10.46 -23.05 0.40
N LYS A 553 -9.39 -23.84 0.17
CA LYS A 553 -8.58 -24.39 1.27
C LYS A 553 -7.79 -23.25 1.94
N THR A 554 -8.08 -22.96 3.21
CA THR A 554 -7.52 -21.82 3.97
C THR A 554 -6.21 -22.13 4.69
N SER A 555 -5.84 -23.41 4.81
CA SER A 555 -4.60 -23.85 5.46
C SER A 555 -4.10 -25.18 4.89
N LEU A 556 -2.79 -25.43 5.07
CA LEU A 556 -2.16 -26.69 4.73
C LEU A 556 -2.38 -27.70 5.86
N ASN A 557 -2.86 -28.90 5.51
CA ASN A 557 -2.87 -30.01 6.46
C ASN A 557 -1.46 -30.63 6.57
N ASP A 558 -1.25 -31.48 7.56
CA ASP A 558 0.08 -32.06 7.81
C ASP A 558 0.54 -32.98 6.67
N SER A 559 -0.37 -33.60 5.93
CA SER A 559 -0.05 -34.41 4.74
C SER A 559 0.46 -33.55 3.57
N ASP A 560 -0.10 -32.36 3.37
CA ASP A 560 0.38 -31.41 2.35
C ASP A 560 1.79 -30.90 2.71
N LYS A 561 2.00 -30.55 3.98
CA LYS A 561 3.30 -30.11 4.50
C LYS A 561 4.34 -31.20 4.36
N GLU A 562 3.98 -32.44 4.71
CA GLU A 562 4.83 -33.61 4.56
C GLU A 562 5.18 -33.88 3.10
N SER A 563 4.21 -33.74 2.20
CA SER A 563 4.43 -33.91 0.75
C SER A 563 5.47 -32.92 0.20
N LEU A 564 5.42 -31.65 0.64
CA LEU A 564 6.40 -30.63 0.27
C LEU A 564 7.76 -30.86 0.96
N ASN A 565 7.77 -31.25 2.23
CA ASN A 565 8.99 -31.60 2.96
C ASN A 565 9.74 -32.80 2.34
N GLN A 566 9.02 -33.76 1.77
CA GLN A 566 9.63 -34.85 1.01
C GLN A 566 10.34 -34.34 -0.25
N VAL A 567 9.75 -33.38 -0.97
CA VAL A 567 10.42 -32.74 -2.11
C VAL A 567 11.70 -32.06 -1.65
N TYR A 568 11.67 -31.32 -0.53
CA TYR A 568 12.86 -30.68 0.04
C TYR A 568 13.92 -31.70 0.44
N SER A 569 13.52 -32.83 1.01
CA SER A 569 14.43 -33.92 1.38
C SER A 569 15.11 -34.56 0.17
N PHE A 570 14.38 -34.75 -0.94
CA PHE A 570 14.98 -35.23 -2.19
C PHE A 570 15.98 -34.25 -2.78
N LEU A 571 15.65 -32.95 -2.79
CA LEU A 571 16.57 -31.92 -3.30
C LEU A 571 17.81 -31.77 -2.41
N GLU A 572 17.62 -31.80 -1.10
CA GLU A 572 18.70 -31.80 -0.11
C GLU A 572 19.69 -32.96 -0.37
N ALA A 573 19.17 -34.14 -0.70
CA ALA A 573 19.99 -35.30 -1.07
C ALA A 573 20.63 -35.17 -2.46
N PHE A 574 19.93 -34.60 -3.45
CA PHE A 574 20.51 -34.39 -4.78
C PHE A 574 21.71 -33.45 -4.77
N LEU A 575 21.71 -32.48 -3.87
CA LEU A 575 22.78 -31.50 -3.69
C LEU A 575 23.96 -32.03 -2.87
N ASP A 576 23.92 -33.28 -2.41
CA ASP A 576 25.05 -33.85 -1.69
C ASP A 576 26.30 -33.93 -2.59
N GLY A 577 27.39 -33.31 -2.12
CA GLY A 577 28.63 -33.17 -2.87
C GLY A 577 28.54 -32.31 -4.14
N LYS A 578 27.45 -31.54 -4.37
CA LYS A 578 27.24 -30.76 -5.60
C LYS A 578 26.92 -29.30 -5.30
N GLN A 579 27.35 -28.41 -6.20
CA GLN A 579 27.00 -26.99 -6.13
C GLN A 579 25.64 -26.68 -6.76
N TYR A 580 25.26 -27.43 -7.79
CA TYR A 580 24.06 -27.27 -8.61
C TYR A 580 23.37 -28.63 -8.82
N MET A 581 22.12 -28.62 -9.31
CA MET A 581 21.28 -29.82 -9.44
C MET A 581 21.88 -30.90 -10.35
N THR A 582 22.78 -30.51 -11.24
CA THR A 582 23.46 -31.37 -12.22
C THR A 582 24.97 -31.46 -12.00
N GLY A 583 25.50 -30.97 -10.87
CA GLY A 583 26.93 -31.02 -10.54
C GLY A 583 27.52 -29.65 -10.28
N ASP A 584 28.58 -29.29 -10.99
CA ASP A 584 29.38 -28.07 -10.72
C ASP A 584 29.03 -26.88 -11.62
N SER A 585 27.96 -26.99 -12.42
CA SER A 585 27.51 -25.92 -13.31
C SER A 585 26.00 -25.81 -13.31
N VAL A 586 25.54 -24.56 -13.37
CA VAL A 586 24.12 -24.21 -13.49
C VAL A 586 23.56 -24.65 -14.84
N THR A 587 22.35 -25.18 -14.83
CA THR A 587 21.62 -25.61 -16.05
C THR A 587 20.18 -25.13 -16.02
N ILE A 588 19.43 -25.35 -17.13
CA ILE A 588 17.99 -25.06 -17.16
C ILE A 588 17.19 -25.80 -16.09
N ALA A 589 17.70 -26.94 -15.59
CA ALA A 589 17.09 -27.66 -14.49
C ALA A 589 17.15 -26.86 -13.18
N ASP A 590 18.25 -26.15 -12.93
CA ASP A 590 18.38 -25.30 -11.75
C ASP A 590 17.38 -24.15 -11.78
N TYR A 591 17.24 -23.45 -12.92
CA TYR A 591 16.29 -22.35 -13.04
C TYR A 591 14.83 -22.80 -12.93
N SER A 592 14.51 -23.97 -13.50
CA SER A 592 13.16 -24.53 -13.38
C SER A 592 12.83 -24.90 -11.94
N LEU A 593 13.70 -25.69 -11.29
CA LEU A 593 13.51 -26.07 -9.89
C LEU A 593 13.53 -24.85 -8.98
N PHE A 594 14.34 -23.83 -9.25
CA PHE A 594 14.38 -22.61 -8.46
C PHE A 594 13.03 -21.88 -8.49
N ALA A 595 12.42 -21.75 -9.67
CA ALA A 595 11.10 -21.14 -9.80
C ALA A 595 10.01 -21.94 -9.07
N THR A 596 10.02 -23.28 -9.20
CA THR A 596 9.08 -24.16 -8.49
C THR A 596 9.27 -24.10 -6.97
N ILE A 597 10.50 -24.21 -6.49
CA ILE A 597 10.80 -24.32 -5.05
C ILE A 597 10.66 -23.01 -4.33
N THR A 598 11.03 -21.88 -4.92
CA THR A 598 10.76 -20.57 -4.31
C THR A 598 9.28 -20.32 -4.14
N THR A 599 8.45 -20.84 -5.06
CA THR A 599 6.98 -20.80 -4.92
C THR A 599 6.51 -21.70 -3.77
N SER A 600 6.97 -22.95 -3.73
CA SER A 600 6.63 -23.88 -2.62
C SER A 600 7.11 -23.40 -1.26
N ASN A 601 8.25 -22.71 -1.19
CA ASN A 601 8.81 -22.14 0.05
C ASN A 601 7.91 -21.06 0.67
N THR A 602 7.09 -20.38 -0.14
CA THR A 602 6.07 -19.45 0.38
C THR A 602 4.91 -20.16 1.08
N LEU A 603 4.71 -21.45 0.79
CA LEU A 603 3.64 -22.28 1.37
C LEU A 603 4.15 -23.05 2.60
N VAL A 604 5.33 -23.66 2.47
CA VAL A 604 6.02 -24.37 3.56
C VAL A 604 7.46 -23.89 3.57
N ALA A 605 7.80 -23.08 4.56
CA ALA A 605 9.14 -22.56 4.73
C ALA A 605 10.15 -23.71 4.86
N ILE A 606 11.25 -23.61 4.12
CA ILE A 606 12.37 -24.53 4.19
C ILE A 606 13.09 -24.29 5.51
N ASP A 607 13.13 -25.32 6.35
CA ASP A 607 13.95 -25.33 7.55
C ASP A 607 15.43 -25.37 7.15
N ALA A 608 16.12 -24.24 7.35
CA ALA A 608 17.52 -24.10 6.99
C ALA A 608 18.47 -24.98 7.83
N GLN A 609 18.06 -25.39 9.02
CA GLN A 609 18.82 -26.32 9.85
C GLN A 609 18.68 -27.75 9.33
N LYS A 610 17.46 -28.11 8.89
CA LYS A 610 17.16 -29.44 8.33
C LYS A 610 17.65 -29.62 6.89
N TYR A 611 17.60 -28.58 6.06
CA TYR A 611 17.97 -28.61 4.64
C TYR A 611 19.04 -27.56 4.29
N PRO A 612 20.26 -27.68 4.85
CA PRO A 612 21.31 -26.68 4.68
C PRO A 612 21.85 -26.59 3.24
N ARG A 613 21.93 -27.70 2.51
CA ARG A 613 22.42 -27.69 1.12
C ARG A 613 21.40 -27.06 0.18
N LEU A 614 20.13 -27.39 0.33
CA LEU A 614 19.03 -26.76 -0.42
C LEU A 614 18.99 -25.25 -0.19
N THR A 615 19.12 -24.84 1.08
CA THR A 615 19.16 -23.41 1.44
C THR A 615 20.35 -22.69 0.80
N LYS A 616 21.53 -23.32 0.81
CA LYS A 616 22.73 -22.77 0.17
C LYS A 616 22.55 -22.67 -1.35
N TRP A 617 22.00 -23.70 -1.98
CA TRP A 617 21.72 -23.71 -3.42
C TRP A 617 20.73 -22.60 -3.81
N LEU A 618 19.64 -22.41 -3.05
CA LEU A 618 18.67 -21.33 -3.29
C LEU A 618 19.36 -19.96 -3.30
N LYS A 619 20.16 -19.65 -2.27
CA LYS A 619 20.94 -18.40 -2.21
C LYS A 619 21.94 -18.27 -3.36
N THR A 620 22.51 -19.39 -3.81
CA THR A 620 23.48 -19.42 -4.91
C THR A 620 22.80 -19.08 -6.23
N ILE A 621 21.60 -19.60 -6.50
CA ILE A 621 20.84 -19.26 -7.71
C ILE A 621 20.28 -17.84 -7.62
N GLU A 622 19.74 -17.44 -6.46
CA GLU A 622 19.15 -16.11 -6.23
C GLU A 622 20.17 -14.96 -6.36
N SER A 623 21.45 -15.21 -6.07
CA SER A 623 22.50 -14.19 -6.24
C SER A 623 22.91 -13.95 -7.70
N ARG A 624 22.35 -14.70 -8.66
CA ARG A 624 22.66 -14.55 -10.09
C ARG A 624 21.81 -13.45 -10.71
N PRO A 625 22.37 -12.56 -11.56
CA PRO A 625 21.64 -11.43 -12.14
C PRO A 625 20.36 -11.79 -12.92
N GLU A 626 20.30 -13.00 -13.47
CA GLU A 626 19.16 -13.50 -14.23
C GLU A 626 17.97 -14.02 -13.39
N ALA A 627 18.20 -14.40 -12.13
CA ALA A 627 17.22 -15.05 -11.24
C ALA A 627 16.25 -14.04 -10.59
#